data_AF-A0AAW1YZ36-F1
#
_entry.id   AF-A0AAW1YZ36-F1
#
_cell.length_a   1.000
_cell.length_b   1.000
_cell.length_c   1.000
_cell.angle_alpha   90.00
_cell.angle_beta   90.00
_cell.angle_gamma   90.00
#
_symmetry.space_group_name_H-M   'P 1'
#
loop_
_entity.id
_entity.type
_entity.pdbx_description
1 polymer ?
#
loop_
_entity_poly.entity_id
_entity_poly.type
_entity_poly.pdbx_seq_one_letter_code
_entity_poly.pdbx_strand_id
1 'polypeptide(L)'
;MNQCKVMKDGYLEKRSNGLLQLWKKKRCVLSEDGLRLYDCKGESSKEMRFEQMTTLDCVEYKRGLVYFTIVMNGGKEIDFRCQQEGTAWNAEIALALVRFKNRVAVQTGRNRHLSHLGSCGEGDVEL
;
A
#
# COMPACT_ATOMS: atom_id res chain seq x y z
N MET A 1 2.23 20.12 8.02
CA MET A 1 1.72 18.78 7.69
C MET A 1 1.96 18.57 6.21
N ASN A 2 2.90 17.70 5.83
CA ASN A 2 3.14 17.41 4.42
C ASN A 2 1.86 16.82 3.82
N GLN A 3 1.32 17.45 2.79
CA GLN A 3 0.19 16.91 2.05
C GLN A 3 0.65 15.63 1.34
N CYS A 4 0.22 14.46 1.82
CA CYS A 4 0.41 13.23 1.06
C CYS A 4 -0.33 13.37 -0.28
N LYS A 5 0.40 13.31 -1.39
CA LYS A 5 -0.17 13.41 -2.73
C LYS A 5 -1.20 12.31 -2.95
N VAL A 6 -2.44 12.70 -3.23
CA VAL A 6 -3.53 11.77 -3.58
C VAL A 6 -3.30 11.27 -5.01
N MET A 7 -3.22 9.96 -5.18
CA MET A 7 -3.05 9.31 -6.48
C MET A 7 -4.40 8.86 -7.07
N LYS A 8 -5.34 8.44 -6.21
CA LYS A 8 -6.70 8.04 -6.60
C LYS A 8 -7.67 8.23 -5.44
N ASP A 9 -8.86 8.74 -5.73
CA ASP A 9 -10.00 8.83 -4.80
C ASP A 9 -11.22 8.23 -5.49
N GLY A 10 -12.02 7.46 -4.76
CA GLY A 10 -13.23 6.84 -5.27
C GLY A 10 -13.74 5.75 -4.37
N TYR A 11 -14.41 4.76 -4.94
CA TYR A 11 -15.04 3.68 -4.18
C TYR A 11 -14.54 2.30 -4.60
N LEU A 12 -14.39 1.41 -3.63
CA LEU A 12 -14.21 -0.03 -3.79
C LEU A 12 -14.96 -0.77 -2.67
N GLU A 13 -15.13 -2.08 -2.81
CA GLU A 13 -15.78 -2.89 -1.80
C GLU A 13 -14.76 -3.70 -1.01
N LYS A 14 -14.86 -3.67 0.32
CA LYS A 14 -14.05 -4.49 1.23
C LYS A 14 -14.90 -5.64 1.78
N ARG A 15 -14.38 -6.87 1.78
CA ARG A 15 -15.03 -8.00 2.46
C ARG A 15 -14.98 -7.82 3.97
N SER A 16 -16.09 -8.05 4.66
CA SER A 16 -16.14 -8.02 6.12
C SER A 16 -15.58 -9.31 6.72
N ASN A 17 -14.99 -9.22 7.91
CA ASN A 17 -14.41 -10.39 8.59
C ASN A 17 -15.46 -11.15 9.44
N GLY A 18 -16.74 -10.80 9.34
CA GLY A 18 -17.82 -11.42 10.12
C GLY A 18 -18.36 -12.70 9.47
N LEU A 19 -19.26 -13.38 10.17
CA LEU A 19 -19.86 -14.65 9.74
C LEU A 19 -20.47 -14.60 8.32
N LEU A 20 -21.08 -13.47 7.96
CA LEU A 20 -21.77 -13.30 6.68
C LEU A 20 -20.84 -12.92 5.51
N GLN A 21 -19.56 -12.62 5.76
CA GLN A 21 -18.55 -12.28 4.74
C GLN A 21 -19.02 -11.26 3.67
N LEU A 22 -19.83 -10.28 4.09
CA LEU A 22 -20.45 -9.31 3.19
C LEU A 22 -19.43 -8.34 2.58
N TRP A 23 -19.67 -7.91 1.35
CA TRP A 23 -18.95 -6.84 0.67
C TRP A 23 -19.54 -5.48 1.04
N LYS A 24 -18.72 -4.57 1.55
CA LYS A 24 -19.14 -3.22 1.95
C LYS A 24 -18.44 -2.18 1.09
N LYS A 25 -19.20 -1.34 0.41
CA LYS A 25 -18.68 -0.17 -0.32
C LYS A 25 -17.98 0.76 0.67
N LYS A 26 -16.76 1.19 0.33
CA LYS A 26 -15.93 2.12 1.11
C LYS A 26 -15.43 3.21 0.17
N ARG A 27 -15.44 4.46 0.63
CA ARG A 27 -14.64 5.49 -0.04
C ARG A 27 -13.19 5.21 0.29
N CYS A 28 -12.32 5.24 -0.71
CA CYS A 28 -10.92 4.98 -0.56
C CYS A 28 -10.10 6.08 -1.20
N VAL A 29 -9.05 6.47 -0.49
CA VAL A 29 -8.04 7.38 -0.96
C VAL A 29 -6.71 6.62 -0.98
N LEU A 30 -6.10 6.55 -2.15
CA LEU A 30 -4.76 6.04 -2.37
C LEU A 30 -3.77 7.21 -2.39
N SER A 31 -2.72 7.10 -1.60
CA SER A 31 -1.58 8.01 -1.60
C SER A 31 -0.28 7.25 -1.88
N GLU A 32 0.83 7.98 -1.90
CA GLU A 32 2.16 7.38 -2.05
C GLU A 32 2.59 6.48 -0.87
N ASP A 33 1.91 6.58 0.28
CA ASP A 33 2.28 5.89 1.52
C ASP A 33 1.25 4.83 1.93
N GLY A 34 0.12 4.72 1.23
CA GLY A 34 -0.86 3.67 1.47
C GLY A 34 -2.29 4.03 1.12
N LEU A 35 -3.22 3.36 1.80
CA LEU A 35 -4.66 3.48 1.59
C LEU A 35 -5.36 3.99 2.85
N ARG A 36 -6.33 4.86 2.65
CA ARG A 36 -7.29 5.26 3.69
C ARG A 36 -8.69 4.89 3.26
N LEU A 37 -9.35 4.07 4.07
CA LEU A 37 -10.72 3.62 3.86
C LEU A 37 -11.65 4.37 4.81
N TYR A 38 -12.65 5.04 4.26
CA TYR A 38 -13.68 5.74 5.03
C TYR A 38 -14.95 4.91 5.05
N ASP A 39 -15.61 4.84 6.21
CA ASP A 39 -16.95 4.28 6.26
C ASP A 39 -17.97 5.19 5.55
N CYS A 40 -19.13 4.65 5.18
CA CYS A 40 -20.19 5.37 4.47
C CYS A 40 -20.67 6.62 5.24
N LYS A 41 -20.50 6.64 6.58
CA LYS A 41 -20.85 7.77 7.44
C LYS A 41 -19.72 8.81 7.60
N GLY A 42 -18.51 8.54 7.09
CA GLY A 42 -17.34 9.43 7.25
C GLY A 42 -16.79 9.54 8.68
N GLU A 43 -17.46 8.97 9.68
CA GLU A 43 -17.14 9.06 11.11
C GLU A 43 -15.84 8.34 11.51
N SER A 44 -15.42 7.35 10.73
CA SER A 44 -14.18 6.60 11.00
C SER A 44 -13.42 6.27 9.72
N SER A 45 -12.10 6.34 9.81
CA SER A 45 -11.19 5.95 8.74
C SER A 45 -10.22 4.89 9.21
N LYS A 46 -10.00 3.86 8.39
CA LYS A 46 -8.96 2.86 8.59
C LYS A 46 -7.80 3.15 7.64
N GLU A 47 -6.62 3.38 8.18
CA GLU A 47 -5.39 3.49 7.41
C GLU A 47 -4.73 2.11 7.26
N MET A 48 -4.25 1.84 6.05
CA MET A 48 -3.43 0.68 5.69
C MET A 48 -2.19 1.22 5.00
N ARG A 49 -1.07 1.26 5.72
CA ARG A 49 0.16 1.85 5.20
C ARG A 49 0.98 0.85 4.41
N PHE A 50 1.71 1.31 3.40
CA PHE A 50 2.54 0.44 2.56
C PHE A 50 3.71 -0.18 3.32
N GLU A 51 4.21 0.45 4.39
CA GLU A 51 5.21 -0.17 5.27
C GLU A 51 4.71 -1.47 5.91
N GLN A 52 3.40 -1.62 6.02
CA GLN A 52 2.75 -2.79 6.61
C GLN A 52 2.19 -3.75 5.56
N MET A 53 2.34 -3.48 4.27
CA MET A 53 1.83 -4.34 3.19
C MET A 53 2.93 -5.23 2.61
N THR A 54 2.73 -6.54 2.69
CA THR A 54 3.63 -7.53 2.13
C THR A 54 3.43 -7.67 0.63
N THR A 55 2.19 -7.88 0.17
CA THR A 55 1.86 -8.04 -1.25
C THR A 55 0.42 -7.60 -1.54
N LEU A 56 0.16 -7.36 -2.82
CA LEU A 56 -1.19 -7.31 -3.37
C LEU A 56 -1.29 -8.43 -4.39
N ASP A 57 -2.21 -9.37 -4.15
CA ASP A 57 -2.44 -10.50 -5.02
C ASP A 57 -3.73 -10.30 -5.80
N CYS A 58 -3.69 -10.55 -7.11
CA CYS A 58 -4.88 -10.49 -7.95
C CYS A 58 -5.58 -11.85 -7.88
N VAL A 59 -6.78 -11.89 -7.30
CA VAL A 59 -7.51 -13.12 -7.05
C VAL A 59 -8.79 -13.07 -7.87
N GLU A 60 -8.77 -13.55 -9.12
CA GLU A 60 -9.96 -13.75 -10.00
C GLU A 60 -10.60 -12.49 -10.64
N TYR A 61 -10.96 -12.63 -11.93
CA TYR A 61 -11.84 -11.71 -12.66
C TYR A 61 -13.15 -12.42 -12.96
N LYS A 62 -14.27 -11.84 -12.56
CA LYS A 62 -15.58 -12.49 -12.68
C LYS A 62 -16.71 -11.49 -12.80
N ARG A 63 -17.54 -11.65 -13.84
CA ARG A 63 -18.75 -10.85 -14.07
C ARG A 63 -18.50 -9.33 -14.01
N GLY A 64 -17.39 -8.87 -14.63
CA GLY A 64 -17.01 -7.45 -14.66
C GLY A 64 -16.36 -6.93 -13.37
N LEU A 65 -16.14 -7.78 -12.37
CA LEU A 65 -15.46 -7.43 -11.12
C LEU A 65 -14.05 -8.01 -11.09
N VAL A 66 -13.14 -7.23 -10.53
CA VAL A 66 -11.79 -7.65 -10.14
C VAL A 66 -11.80 -7.91 -8.65
N TYR A 67 -11.40 -9.10 -8.24
CA TYR A 67 -11.23 -9.47 -6.85
C TYR A 67 -9.72 -9.51 -6.54
N PHE A 68 -9.33 -9.01 -5.37
CA PHE A 68 -7.94 -8.93 -4.99
C PHE A 68 -7.77 -8.92 -3.48
N THR A 69 -6.60 -9.37 -3.03
CA THR A 69 -6.27 -9.51 -1.62
C THR A 69 -5.04 -8.67 -1.30
N ILE A 70 -5.14 -7.84 -0.27
CA ILE A 70 -3.98 -7.16 0.32
C ILE A 70 -3.51 -7.99 1.50
N VAL A 71 -2.27 -8.44 1.44
CA VAL A 71 -1.63 -9.18 2.52
C VAL A 71 -0.79 -8.20 3.34
N MET A 72 -1.11 -8.08 4.62
CA MET A 72 -0.39 -7.25 5.57
C MET A 72 0.75 -8.04 6.23
N ASN A 73 1.66 -7.34 6.91
CA ASN A 73 2.65 -7.96 7.79
C ASN A 73 1.96 -8.87 8.81
N GLY A 74 2.59 -10.01 9.10
CA GLY A 74 1.98 -11.05 9.95
C GLY A 74 0.94 -11.92 9.24
N GLY A 75 0.84 -11.84 7.91
CA GLY A 75 0.01 -12.74 7.09
C GLY A 75 -1.49 -12.40 7.11
N LYS A 76 -1.88 -11.24 7.63
CA LYS A 76 -3.29 -10.83 7.66
C LYS A 76 -3.76 -10.44 6.27
N GLU A 77 -4.75 -11.17 5.76
CA GLU A 77 -5.36 -10.93 4.45
C GLU A 77 -6.61 -10.03 4.55
N ILE A 78 -6.75 -9.14 3.57
CA ILE A 78 -7.89 -8.24 3.45
C ILE A 78 -8.38 -8.27 1.99
N ASP A 79 -9.58 -8.80 1.80
CA ASP A 79 -10.15 -8.93 0.46
C ASP A 79 -10.94 -7.71 0.03
N PHE A 80 -10.74 -7.37 -1.23
CA PHE A 80 -11.38 -6.28 -1.92
C PHE A 80 -11.95 -6.75 -3.26
N ARG A 81 -12.94 -6.00 -3.75
CA ARG A 81 -13.37 -6.08 -5.14
C ARG A 81 -13.72 -4.71 -5.69
N CYS A 82 -13.57 -4.56 -7.01
CA CYS A 82 -13.93 -3.34 -7.73
C CYS A 82 -14.40 -3.65 -9.15
N GLN A 83 -15.02 -2.67 -9.80
CA GLN A 83 -15.34 -2.77 -11.22
C GLN A 83 -14.04 -2.83 -12.04
N GLN A 84 -14.04 -3.65 -13.10
CA GLN A 84 -12.92 -3.77 -14.02
C GLN A 84 -12.80 -2.56 -14.96
N GLU A 85 -13.90 -1.87 -15.22
CA GLU A 85 -13.92 -0.74 -16.16
C GLU A 85 -13.07 0.45 -15.67
N GLY A 86 -12.29 1.03 -16.58
CA GLY A 86 -11.32 2.09 -16.29
C GLY A 86 -10.02 1.59 -15.66
N THR A 87 -9.26 2.47 -14.99
CA THR A 87 -8.09 2.05 -14.20
C THR A 87 -8.56 1.37 -12.92
N ALA A 88 -8.51 0.04 -12.89
CA ALA A 88 -8.93 -0.77 -11.75
C ALA A 88 -8.07 -0.50 -10.50
N TRP A 89 -8.69 -0.60 -9.32
CA TRP A 89 -8.04 -0.30 -8.05
C TRP A 89 -6.83 -1.20 -7.77
N ASN A 90 -6.91 -2.49 -8.11
CA ASN A 90 -5.81 -3.43 -7.88
C ASN A 90 -4.52 -2.99 -8.59
N ALA A 91 -4.62 -2.55 -9.85
CA ALA A 91 -3.46 -2.12 -10.64
C ALA A 91 -2.82 -0.84 -10.08
N GLU A 92 -3.65 0.14 -9.71
CA GLU A 92 -3.19 1.41 -9.12
C GLU A 92 -2.51 1.19 -7.76
N ILE A 93 -3.09 0.35 -6.91
CA ILE A 93 -2.50 -0.01 -5.61
C ILE A 93 -1.20 -0.78 -5.80
N ALA A 94 -1.17 -1.77 -6.71
CA ALA A 94 0.04 -2.54 -6.98
C ALA A 94 1.19 -1.63 -7.47
N LEU A 95 0.92 -0.73 -8.40
CA LEU A 95 1.91 0.21 -8.91
C LEU A 95 2.40 1.18 -7.83
N ALA A 96 1.50 1.68 -6.99
CA ALA A 96 1.86 2.54 -5.87
C ALA A 96 2.74 1.80 -4.83
N LEU A 97 2.39 0.55 -4.50
CA LEU A 97 3.16 -0.28 -3.58
C LEU A 97 4.58 -0.57 -4.13
N VAL A 98 4.70 -0.88 -5.42
CA VAL A 98 6.01 -1.09 -6.07
C VAL A 98 6.84 0.19 -6.03
N ARG A 99 6.25 1.35 -6.35
CA ARG A 99 6.93 2.66 -6.27
C ARG A 99 7.42 2.95 -4.85
N PHE A 100 6.58 2.71 -3.84
CA PHE A 100 6.93 2.86 -2.44
C PHE A 100 8.14 1.99 -2.05
N LYS A 101 8.07 0.68 -2.34
CA LYS A 101 9.15 -0.26 -2.02
C LYS A 101 10.46 0.08 -2.73
N ASN A 102 10.39 0.50 -3.99
CA ASN A 102 11.56 0.94 -4.75
C ASN A 102 12.20 2.18 -4.13
N ARG A 103 11.39 3.17 -3.71
CA ARG A 103 11.88 4.39 -3.03
C ARG A 103 12.61 4.04 -1.73
N VAL A 104 12.02 3.18 -0.90
CA VAL A 104 12.66 2.70 0.34
C VAL A 104 13.96 1.97 0.03
N ALA A 105 13.96 1.03 -0.91
CA ALA A 105 15.16 0.25 -1.26
C ALA A 105 16.32 1.12 -1.74
N VAL A 106 16.05 2.12 -2.60
CA VAL A 106 17.05 3.08 -3.08
C VAL A 106 17.60 3.93 -1.93
N GLN A 107 16.72 4.44 -1.06
CA GLN A 107 17.13 5.24 0.10
C GLN A 107 18.00 4.43 1.06
N THR A 108 17.59 3.20 1.41
CA THR A 108 18.38 2.31 2.26
C THR A 108 19.73 1.97 1.61
N GLY A 109 19.76 1.72 0.30
CA GLY A 109 20.99 1.47 -0.45
C GLY A 109 21.96 2.65 -0.39
N ARG A 110 21.48 3.87 -0.61
CA ARG A 110 22.27 5.11 -0.51
C ARG A 110 22.82 5.30 0.90
N ASN A 111 21.99 5.11 1.92
CA ASN A 111 22.42 5.26 3.31
C ASN A 111 23.51 4.26 3.69
N ARG A 112 23.42 3.00 3.23
CA ARG A 112 24.47 1.98 3.43
C ARG A 112 25.79 2.37 2.77
N HIS A 113 25.74 2.92 1.56
CA HIS A 113 26.94 3.37 0.86
C HIS A 113 27.61 4.56 1.59
N LEU A 114 26.82 5.53 2.04
CA LEU A 114 27.30 6.67 2.83
C LEU A 114 27.93 6.24 4.16
N SER A 115 27.32 5.30 4.89
CA SER A 115 27.90 4.75 6.12
C SER A 115 29.22 4.01 5.88
N HIS A 116 29.37 3.35 4.73
CA HIS A 116 30.62 2.66 4.38
C HIS A 116 31.74 3.65 4.03
N LEU A 117 31.43 4.77 3.37
CA LEU A 117 32.40 5.82 3.07
C LEU A 117 32.84 6.58 4.33
N GLY A 118 31.95 6.78 5.30
CA GLY A 118 32.28 7.39 6.59
C GLY A 118 33.12 6.50 7.52
N SER A 119 33.15 5.19 7.30
CA SER A 119 33.92 4.24 8.13
C SER A 119 35.37 4.03 7.65
N CYS A 120 35.76 4.56 6.50
CA CYS A 120 37.07 4.33 5.89
C CYS A 120 38.01 5.55 6.03
N GLY A 121 37.71 6.48 6.95
CA GLY A 121 38.38 7.79 7.06
C GLY A 121 39.12 8.08 8.36
N GLU A 122 39.30 7.11 9.27
CA GLU A 122 40.04 7.33 10.53
C GLU A 122 40.97 6.15 10.82
N GLY A 123 42.18 6.23 10.26
CA GLY A 123 43.23 5.27 10.50
C GLY A 123 44.38 5.57 9.56
N ASP A 124 45.13 6.62 9.88
CA ASP A 124 46.57 6.79 9.62
C ASP A 124 46.95 8.26 9.92
N VAL A 125 47.18 8.55 11.20
CA VAL A 125 48.09 9.64 11.58
C VAL A 125 49.06 9.08 12.62
N GLU A 126 50.13 8.50 12.09
CA GLU A 126 51.37 8.22 12.81
C GLU A 126 52.05 9.57 13.12
N LEU A 127 52.22 9.92 14.40
CA LEU A 127 53.33 10.72 14.95
C LEU A 127 53.46 10.47 16.46
#